data_AF-A0A7S1HD65-F1
#
_entry.id   AF-A0A7S1HD65-F1
#
_cell.length_a   1.000
_cell.length_b   1.000
_cell.length_c   1.000
_cell.angle_alpha   90.00
_cell.angle_beta   90.00
_cell.angle_gamma   90.00
#
_symmetry.space_group_name_H-M   'P 1'
#
loop_
_entity.id
_entity.type
_entity.pdbx_description
1 polymer ?
#
loop_
_entity_poly.entity_id
_entity_poly.type
_entity_poly.pdbx_seq_one_letter_code
_entity_poly.pdbx_strand_id
1 'polypeptide(L)'
;GSEAEAEDLLAHCAGAIEAAKGHVVVTLRSEGGAKAFFVRLADSDLGSNAKGSPPEQIEDRKWANKSFAALGGCVKAVTDRARVVPVRDSVLTRILREALREGANVCLV
;
A
#
# COMPACT_ATOMS: atom_id res chain seq x y z
N GLY A 1 -5.44 -1.07 -33.85
CA GLY A 1 -5.40 -2.44 -33.34
C GLY A 1 -4.94 -2.45 -31.90
N SER A 2 -3.66 -2.16 -31.65
CA SER A 2 -3.03 -2.28 -30.33
C SER A 2 -3.31 -1.14 -29.34
N GLU A 3 -3.56 0.07 -29.82
CA GLU A 3 -3.76 1.24 -28.95
C GLU A 3 -5.11 1.19 -28.22
N ALA A 4 -6.17 0.81 -28.92
CA ALA A 4 -7.49 0.59 -28.33
C ALA A 4 -7.50 -0.57 -27.31
N GLU A 5 -6.74 -1.65 -27.57
CA GLU A 5 -6.59 -2.76 -26.61
C GLU A 5 -5.80 -2.33 -25.36
N ALA A 6 -4.79 -1.47 -25.51
CA ALA A 6 -4.04 -0.93 -24.39
C ALA A 6 -4.90 0.02 -23.53
N GLU A 7 -5.73 0.87 -24.16
CA GLU A 7 -6.66 1.74 -23.44
C GLU A 7 -7.73 0.95 -22.68
N ASP A 8 -8.28 -0.12 -23.27
CA ASP A 8 -9.27 -0.98 -22.61
C ASP A 8 -8.66 -1.70 -21.39
N LEU A 9 -7.43 -2.21 -21.53
CA LEU A 9 -6.67 -2.81 -20.41
C LEU A 9 -6.40 -1.80 -19.29
N LEU A 10 -6.04 -0.56 -19.63
CA LEU A 10 -5.83 0.50 -18.65
C LEU A 10 -7.13 0.87 -17.93
N ALA A 11 -8.24 0.99 -18.66
CA ALA A 11 -9.55 1.28 -18.08
C ALA A 11 -10.00 0.14 -17.14
N HIS A 12 -9.80 -1.12 -17.55
CA HIS A 12 -10.09 -2.28 -16.71
C HIS A 12 -9.24 -2.28 -15.43
N CYS A 13 -7.94 -2.00 -15.55
CA CYS A 13 -7.04 -1.94 -14.40
C CYS A 13 -7.42 -0.78 -13.46
N ALA A 14 -7.75 0.40 -14.00
CA ALA A 14 -8.21 1.53 -13.22
C ALA A 14 -9.48 1.18 -12.42
N GLY A 15 -10.49 0.58 -13.06
CA GLY A 15 -11.69 0.13 -12.39
C GLY A 15 -11.42 -0.91 -11.29
N ALA A 16 -10.51 -1.85 -11.53
CA ALA A 16 -10.10 -2.82 -10.51
C ALA A 16 -9.35 -2.17 -9.33
N ILE A 17 -8.52 -1.17 -9.60
CA ILE A 17 -7.81 -0.40 -8.57
C ILE A 17 -8.82 0.37 -7.71
N GLU A 18 -9.82 1.02 -8.30
CA GLU A 18 -10.85 1.78 -7.59
C GLU A 18 -11.76 0.89 -6.75
N ALA A 19 -12.18 -0.27 -7.29
CA ALA A 19 -13.08 -1.19 -6.60
C ALA A 19 -12.42 -1.98 -5.45
N ALA A 20 -11.08 -1.99 -5.37
CA ALA A 20 -10.39 -2.76 -4.35
C ALA A 20 -10.62 -2.19 -2.93
N LYS A 21 -11.04 -3.05 -1.99
CA LYS A 21 -11.24 -2.66 -0.57
C LYS A 21 -9.93 -2.58 0.23
N GLY A 22 -8.84 -3.18 -0.27
CA GLY A 22 -7.55 -3.28 0.42
C GLY A 22 -6.47 -2.36 -0.15
N HIS A 23 -5.23 -2.53 0.33
CA HIS A 23 -4.07 -1.88 -0.27
C HIS A 23 -3.84 -2.40 -1.67
N VAL A 24 -3.59 -1.50 -2.61
CA VAL A 24 -3.19 -1.83 -3.98
C VAL A 24 -1.77 -1.39 -4.19
N VAL A 25 -0.93 -2.28 -4.71
CA VAL A 25 0.45 -1.98 -5.06
C VAL A 25 0.66 -2.29 -6.54
N VAL A 26 0.89 -1.25 -7.33
CA VAL A 26 1.30 -1.36 -8.73
C VAL A 26 2.80 -1.19 -8.80
N THR A 27 3.47 -2.19 -9.39
CA THR A 27 4.93 -2.16 -9.58
C THR A 27 5.22 -1.93 -11.06
N LEU A 28 5.88 -0.80 -11.37
CA LEU A 28 6.45 -0.58 -12.70
C LEU A 28 7.91 -1.01 -12.68
N ARG A 29 8.32 -1.75 -13.71
CA ARG A 29 9.73 -2.10 -13.94
C ARG A 29 10.13 -1.61 -15.33
N SER A 30 11.21 -0.84 -15.40
CA SER A 30 11.80 -0.49 -16.70
C SER A 30 12.74 -1.60 -17.16
N GLU A 31 13.03 -1.62 -18.47
CA GLU A 31 14.02 -2.53 -19.05
C GLU A 31 15.43 -2.30 -18.47
N GLY A 32 15.74 -1.07 -18.08
CA GLY A 32 16.98 -0.70 -17.38
C GLY A 32 17.03 -1.15 -15.91
N GLY A 33 16.04 -1.91 -15.43
CA GLY A 33 16.01 -2.46 -14.08
C GLY A 33 15.51 -1.50 -12.99
N ALA A 34 15.11 -0.28 -13.35
CA ALA A 34 14.50 0.65 -12.38
C ALA A 34 13.11 0.14 -11.97
N LYS A 35 12.76 0.31 -10.69
CA LYS A 35 11.50 -0.15 -10.12
C LYS A 35 10.80 1.01 -9.43
N ALA A 36 9.55 1.25 -9.78
CA ALA A 36 8.68 2.22 -9.11
C ALA A 36 7.48 1.49 -8.50
N PHE A 37 7.07 1.94 -7.32
CA PHE A 37 5.90 1.42 -6.63
C PHE A 37 4.86 2.53 -6.48
N PHE A 38 3.66 2.29 -6.98
CA PHE A 38 2.49 3.12 -6.74
C PHE A 38 1.59 2.38 -5.77
N VAL A 39 1.35 2.99 -4.62
CA VAL A 39 0.66 2.35 -3.50
C VAL A 39 -0.60 3.14 -3.21
N ARG A 40 -1.76 2.54 -3.43
CA ARG A 40 -3.03 3.05 -2.91
C ARG A 40 -3.30 2.36 -1.59
N LEU A 41 -3.43 3.16 -0.53
CA LEU A 41 -3.70 2.65 0.80
C LEU A 41 -5.20 2.41 0.98
N ALA A 42 -5.56 1.36 1.70
CA ALA A 42 -6.92 1.11 2.14
C ALA A 42 -7.41 2.24 3.04
N ASP A 43 -8.72 2.41 3.15
CA ASP A 43 -9.26 3.38 4.08
C ASP A 43 -8.98 2.94 5.54
N SER A 44 -8.55 3.89 6.36
CA SER A 44 -8.23 3.69 7.78
C SER A 44 -9.28 4.27 8.71
N ASP A 45 -10.20 5.07 8.16
CA ASP A 45 -10.98 6.00 8.97
C ASP A 45 -11.79 5.25 10.03
N LEU A 46 -11.62 5.67 11.28
CA LEU A 46 -12.24 5.14 12.48
C LEU A 46 -13.37 6.03 12.99
N GLY A 47 -13.82 7.02 12.19
CA GLY A 47 -14.80 8.04 12.57
C GLY A 47 -15.88 7.55 13.53
N SER A 48 -16.45 8.47 14.33
CA SER A 48 -17.35 8.29 15.49
C SER A 48 -18.55 7.32 15.35
N ASN A 49 -18.74 6.71 14.19
CA ASN A 49 -19.85 5.87 13.77
C ASN A 49 -19.51 4.37 13.76
N ALA A 50 -18.49 3.90 14.49
CA ALA A 50 -18.25 2.47 14.68
C ALA A 50 -19.45 1.74 15.32
N LYS A 51 -20.33 2.47 16.03
CA LYS A 51 -21.63 1.96 16.49
C LYS A 51 -22.59 1.85 15.30
N GLY A 52 -22.81 0.63 14.84
CA GLY A 52 -23.79 0.30 13.79
C GLY A 52 -23.18 -0.13 12.46
N SER A 53 -21.86 -0.14 12.32
CA SER A 53 -21.20 -0.69 11.14
C SER A 53 -21.37 -2.23 11.07
N PRO A 54 -21.52 -2.81 9.87
CA PRO A 54 -21.51 -4.26 9.70
C PRO A 54 -20.21 -4.89 10.24
N PRO A 55 -20.25 -6.13 10.77
CA PRO A 55 -19.06 -6.82 11.26
C PRO A 55 -17.91 -6.87 10.24
N GLU A 56 -18.23 -7.13 8.97
CA GLU A 56 -17.25 -7.17 7.87
C GLU A 56 -16.49 -5.84 7.72
N GLN A 57 -17.18 -4.70 7.77
CA GLN A 57 -16.54 -3.38 7.72
C GLN A 57 -15.64 -3.12 8.93
N ILE A 58 -16.01 -3.63 10.11
CA ILE A 58 -15.19 -3.50 11.31
C ILE A 58 -13.90 -4.31 11.15
N GLU A 59 -13.98 -5.51 10.58
CA GLU A 59 -12.82 -6.37 10.32
C GLU A 59 -11.89 -5.76 9.26
N ASP A 60 -12.43 -5.26 8.15
CA ASP A 60 -11.68 -4.57 7.09
C ASP A 60 -10.88 -3.38 7.67
N ARG A 61 -11.52 -2.56 8.52
CA ARG A 61 -10.89 -1.42 9.19
C ARG A 61 -9.80 -1.84 10.19
N LYS A 62 -10.05 -2.90 10.97
CA LYS A 62 -9.04 -3.43 11.90
C LYS A 62 -7.82 -3.94 11.14
N TRP A 63 -8.03 -4.61 10.02
CA TRP A 63 -6.96 -5.09 9.16
C TRP A 63 -6.14 -3.93 8.59
N ALA A 64 -6.80 -2.88 8.08
CA ALA A 64 -6.15 -1.69 7.56
C ALA A 64 -5.29 -1.02 8.66
N ASN A 65 -5.86 -0.77 9.83
CA ASN A 65 -5.14 -0.17 10.96
C ASN A 65 -3.94 -0.99 11.44
N LYS A 66 -4.03 -2.32 11.41
CA LYS A 66 -2.89 -3.20 11.73
C LYS A 66 -1.73 -2.98 10.76
N SER A 67 -2.01 -2.85 9.46
CA SER A 67 -0.97 -2.60 8.46
C SER A 67 -0.38 -1.18 8.55
N PHE A 68 -1.18 -0.17 8.92
CA PHE A 68 -0.68 1.18 9.17
C PHE A 68 0.20 1.26 10.41
N ALA A 69 -0.17 0.57 11.49
CA ALA A 69 0.66 0.48 12.68
C ALA A 69 2.01 -0.19 12.39
N ALA A 70 2.02 -1.27 11.61
CA ALA A 70 3.26 -1.92 11.16
C ALA A 70 4.13 -0.97 10.31
N LEU A 71 3.52 -0.19 9.41
CA LEU A 71 4.22 0.81 8.60
C LEU A 71 4.81 1.93 9.49
N GLY A 72 4.03 2.46 10.44
CA GLY A 72 4.51 3.45 11.40
C GLY A 72 5.68 2.95 12.25
N GLY A 73 5.65 1.67 12.65
CA GLY A 73 6.77 1.02 13.31
C GLY A 73 8.02 0.94 12.44
N CYS A 74 7.86 0.67 11.14
CA CYS A 74 8.97 0.68 10.19
C CYS A 74 9.55 2.09 9.99
N VAL A 75 8.70 3.10 9.79
CA VAL A 75 9.13 4.51 9.64
C VAL A 75 9.89 4.96 10.87
N LYS A 76 9.34 4.71 12.06
CA LYS A 76 10.01 5.02 13.33
C LYS A 76 11.38 4.35 13.43
N ALA A 77 11.47 3.05 13.13
CA ALA A 77 12.75 2.33 13.16
C ALA A 77 13.77 2.92 12.18
N VAL A 78 13.35 3.36 10.98
CA VAL A 78 14.22 4.05 10.01
C VAL A 78 14.67 5.41 10.55
N THR A 79 13.75 6.21 11.09
CA THR A 79 14.06 7.53 11.70
C THR A 79 15.04 7.40 12.88
N ASP A 80 14.85 6.39 13.72
CA ASP A 80 15.70 6.09 14.88
C ASP A 80 17.04 5.43 14.47
N ARG A 81 17.28 5.21 13.16
CA ARG A 81 18.44 4.48 12.62
C ARG A 81 18.63 3.11 13.28
N ALA A 82 17.52 2.46 13.60
CA ALA A 82 17.53 1.15 14.22
C ALA A 82 18.24 0.14 13.30
N ARG A 83 19.04 -0.75 13.90
CA ARG A 83 19.76 -1.80 13.16
C ARG A 83 18.82 -2.74 12.39
N VAL A 84 17.62 -2.94 12.90
CA VAL A 84 16.61 -3.85 12.33
C VAL A 84 15.28 -3.10 12.18
N VAL A 85 14.79 -3.00 10.94
CA VAL A 85 13.47 -2.45 10.63
C VAL A 85 12.45 -3.62 10.56
N PRO A 86 11.31 -3.55 11.27
CA PRO A 86 10.35 -4.66 11.40
C PRO A 86 9.44 -4.82 10.16
N VAL A 87 10.03 -4.94 8.98
CA VAL A 87 9.30 -5.03 7.70
C VAL A 87 8.41 -6.27 7.57
N ARG A 88 8.51 -7.25 8.49
CA ARG A 88 7.79 -8.53 8.43
C ARG A 88 6.41 -8.50 9.09
N ASP A 89 6.03 -7.42 9.77
CA ASP A 89 4.84 -7.36 10.61
C ASP A 89 3.52 -7.28 9.82
N SER A 90 3.59 -6.87 8.55
CA SER A 90 2.45 -6.90 7.63
C SER A 90 2.86 -7.26 6.20
N VAL A 91 1.91 -7.65 5.37
CA VAL A 91 2.16 -7.87 3.93
C VAL A 91 2.59 -6.56 3.25
N LEU A 92 1.96 -5.43 3.62
CA LEU A 92 2.29 -4.10 3.09
C LEU A 92 3.77 -3.76 3.33
N THR A 93 4.24 -3.87 4.57
CA THR A 93 5.63 -3.57 4.93
C THR A 93 6.63 -4.54 4.30
N ARG A 94 6.24 -5.78 4.01
CA ARG A 94 7.09 -6.74 3.28
C ARG A 94 7.28 -6.33 1.83
N ILE A 95 6.21 -5.88 1.18
CA ILE A 95 6.25 -5.38 -0.20
C ILE A 95 7.08 -4.09 -0.27
N LEU A 96 6.87 -3.17 0.67
CA LEU A 96 7.58 -1.90 0.75
C LEU A 96 8.98 -2.00 1.34
N ARG A 97 9.48 -3.21 1.62
CA ARG A 97 10.82 -3.41 2.19
C ARG A 97 11.90 -2.71 1.38
N GLU A 98 11.78 -2.67 0.05
CA GLU A 98 12.77 -1.98 -0.81
C GLU A 98 12.68 -0.46 -0.69
N ALA A 99 11.47 0.08 -0.52
CA ALA A 99 11.23 1.51 -0.32
C ALA A 99 11.66 2.01 1.08
N LEU A 100 11.74 1.12 2.07
CA LEU A 100 12.13 1.43 3.45
C LEU A 100 13.64 1.29 3.69
N ARG A 101 14.45 1.03 2.64
CA ARG A 101 15.92 0.96 2.74
C ARG A 101 16.55 2.33 2.55
N GLU A 102 17.77 2.46 3.06
CA GLU A 102 18.63 3.60 2.77
C GLU A 102 18.86 3.72 1.24
N GLY A 103 18.69 4.93 0.70
CA GLY A 103 18.85 5.23 -0.73
C GLY A 103 17.60 5.10 -1.60
N ALA A 104 16.45 4.67 -1.04
CA ALA A 104 15.18 4.71 -1.75
C ALA A 104 14.59 6.13 -1.77
N ASN A 105 14.06 6.55 -2.93
CA ASN A 105 13.29 7.79 -3.04
C ASN A 105 11.81 7.46 -2.78
N VAL A 106 11.23 8.07 -1.74
CA VAL A 106 9.83 7.87 -1.37
C VAL A 106 9.14 9.23 -1.35
N CYS A 107 7.98 9.30 -1.99
CA CYS A 107 7.07 10.44 -1.92
C CYS A 107 5.77 9.96 -1.27
N LEU A 108 5.23 10.76 -0.36
CA LEU A 108 3.94 10.55 0.27
C LEU A 108 3.01 11.65 -0.22
N VAL A 109 1.79 11.28 -0.60
CA VAL A 109 0.76 12.18 -1.11
C VAL A 109 -0.42 12.18 -0.16
#